data_AF-A0A0F9QIV2-F1
#
_entry.id   AF-A0A0F9QIV2-F1
#
_cell.length_a   1.000
_cell.length_b   1.000
_cell.length_c   1.000
_cell.angle_alpha   90.00
_cell.angle_beta   90.00
_cell.angle_gamma   90.00
#
_symmetry.space_group_name_H-M   'P 1'
#
loop_
_entity.id
_entity.type
_entity.pdbx_description
1 polymer ?
#
loop_
_entity_poly.entity_id
_entity_poly.type
_entity_poly.pdbx_seq_one_letter_code
_entity_poly.pdbx_strand_id
1 'polypeptide(L)'
;MPGTMMTWWKWCRRTLTCRECLDDITPGEMMVQGSYRSENGFYIRSYWHADCHIKQAKDYLSAHPFEPMHAGPGRPRMELSDEDRTRRKTLQTQYVRIKNRMKEINTGGLYSIEGAQSATRMLWPKLLRIADEMEELGGVPSRWLRDNPVLDPRYRPDDLPKTVVSSNHVSTL
;
A
#
# COMPACT_ATOMS: atom_id res chain seq x y z
N MET A 1 5.15 -11.91 9.54
CA MET A 1 6.36 -11.19 9.09
C MET A 1 6.37 -9.85 9.80
N PRO A 2 7.42 -9.52 10.57
CA PRO A 2 7.55 -8.18 11.15
C PRO A 2 7.53 -7.15 10.02
N GLY A 3 6.82 -6.03 10.24
CA GLY A 3 6.73 -4.96 9.25
C GLY A 3 8.10 -4.40 8.87
N THR A 4 8.18 -3.71 7.72
CA THR A 4 9.43 -3.08 7.23
C THR A 4 10.08 -2.26 8.33
N MET A 5 11.30 -2.65 8.73
CA MET A 5 12.09 -1.93 9.72
C MET A 5 12.76 -0.73 9.06
N MET A 6 12.56 0.46 9.63
CA MET A 6 13.30 1.66 9.24
C MET A 6 14.45 1.87 10.23
N THR A 7 15.65 2.14 9.72
CA THR A 7 16.86 2.33 10.53
C THR A 7 17.53 3.68 10.26
N TRP A 8 18.06 4.31 11.31
CA TRP A 8 18.79 5.58 11.23
C TRP A 8 20.06 5.53 12.08
N TRP A 9 21.15 6.08 11.54
CA TRP A 9 22.40 6.30 12.25
C TRP A 9 22.34 7.62 13.00
N LYS A 10 22.76 7.64 14.27
CA LYS A 10 22.80 8.87 15.07
C LYS A 10 23.76 8.74 16.25
N TRP A 11 24.20 9.90 16.74
CA TRP A 11 24.91 10.00 18.00
C TRP A 11 23.97 9.79 19.19
N CYS A 12 24.44 9.03 20.18
CA CYS A 12 23.71 8.73 21.39
C CYS A 12 23.63 9.95 22.31
N ARG A 13 22.43 10.29 22.81
CA ARG A 13 22.21 11.47 23.67
C ARG A 13 22.02 11.14 25.15
N ARG A 14 21.72 9.88 25.46
CA ARG A 14 21.47 9.34 26.82
C ARG A 14 21.87 7.88 26.81
N THR A 15 22.25 7.30 27.94
CA THR A 15 22.54 5.88 28.02
C THR A 15 21.33 5.05 27.58
N LEU A 16 21.57 4.08 26.69
CA LEU A 16 20.56 3.18 26.13
C LEU A 16 21.14 1.77 26.10
N THR A 17 20.31 0.74 26.24
CA THR A 17 20.76 -0.65 26.15
C THR A 17 20.75 -1.13 24.70
N CYS A 18 21.85 -1.74 24.25
CA CYS A 18 21.95 -2.38 22.96
C CYS A 18 21.06 -3.63 22.89
N ARG A 19 20.30 -3.79 21.82
CA ARG A 19 19.40 -4.93 21.64
C ARG A 19 20.11 -6.25 21.36
N GLU A 20 21.33 -6.22 20.84
CA GLU A 20 22.08 -7.42 20.44
C GLU A 20 22.95 -7.97 21.58
N CYS A 21 23.87 -7.16 22.11
CA CYS A 21 24.79 -7.59 23.17
C CYS A 21 24.29 -7.31 24.58
N LEU A 22 23.21 -6.54 24.74
CA LEU A 22 22.65 -6.08 26.03
C LEU A 22 23.55 -5.13 26.84
N ASP A 23 24.70 -4.73 26.31
CA ASP A 23 25.55 -3.70 26.93
C ASP A 23 24.99 -2.29 26.70
N ASP A 24 25.46 -1.34 27.51
CA ASP A 24 25.10 0.06 27.41
C ASP A 24 25.79 0.76 26.21
N ILE A 25 25.01 1.61 25.55
CA ILE A 25 25.44 2.57 24.52
C ILE A 25 25.55 3.92 25.22
N THR A 26 26.77 4.42 25.36
CA THR A 26 27.02 5.64 26.16
C THR A 26 26.73 6.91 25.35
N PRO A 27 26.37 8.05 26.00
CA PRO A 27 26.20 9.33 25.30
C PRO A 27 27.48 9.73 24.55
N GLY A 28 27.33 10.17 23.29
CA GLY A 28 28.43 10.50 22.41
C GLY A 28 28.89 9.36 21.50
N GLU A 29 28.47 8.12 21.74
CA GLU A 29 28.74 6.99 20.84
C GLU A 29 27.83 7.01 19.60
N MET A 30 28.33 6.47 18.50
CA MET A 30 27.51 6.23 17.31
C MET A 30 26.63 5.01 17.50
N MET A 31 25.33 5.14 17.25
CA MET A 31 24.37 4.04 17.36
C MET A 31 23.41 3.98 16.17
N VAL A 32 22.80 2.80 16.00
CA VAL A 32 21.69 2.60 15.06
C VAL A 32 20.39 2.55 15.84
N GLN A 33 19.41 3.37 15.45
CA GLN A 33 18.03 3.25 15.91
C GLN A 33 17.19 2.61 14.82
N GLY A 34 16.41 1.61 15.18
CA GLY A 34 15.40 0.98 14.34
C GLY A 34 13.99 1.25 14.86
N SER A 35 13.04 1.34 13.95
CA SER A 35 11.61 1.41 14.25
C SER A 35 10.86 0.42 13.37
N TYR A 36 10.00 -0.38 13.99
CA TYR A 36 9.14 -1.33 13.29
C TYR A 36 7.75 -1.35 13.93
N ARG A 37 6.75 -1.75 13.15
CA ARG A 37 5.37 -1.86 13.63
C ARG A 37 5.15 -3.26 14.19
N SER A 38 4.69 -3.35 15.43
CA SER A 38 4.31 -4.60 16.08
C SER A 38 3.01 -5.15 15.50
N GLU A 39 2.69 -6.40 15.83
CA GLU A 39 1.42 -7.04 15.43
C GLU A 39 0.20 -6.28 15.97
N ASN A 40 0.32 -5.68 17.15
CA ASN A 40 -0.70 -4.84 17.77
C ASN A 40 -0.75 -3.42 17.17
N GLY A 41 0.01 -3.15 16.12
CA GLY A 41 0.00 -1.89 15.39
C GLY A 41 0.84 -0.77 16.01
N PHE A 42 1.46 -0.98 17.18
CA PHE A 42 2.31 0.01 17.85
C PHE A 42 3.71 0.06 17.23
N TYR A 43 4.33 1.25 17.26
CA TYR A 43 5.72 1.39 16.84
C TYR A 43 6.68 1.04 17.99
N ILE A 44 7.51 0.03 17.77
CA ILE A 44 8.56 -0.36 18.70
C ILE A 44 9.88 0.22 18.20
N ARG A 45 10.62 0.87 19.10
CA ARG A 45 11.97 1.37 18.86
C ARG A 45 13.00 0.40 19.43
N SER A 46 14.11 0.26 18.73
CA SER A 46 15.25 -0.55 19.18
C SER A 46 16.55 0.18 18.89
N TYR A 47 17.57 -0.11 19.68
CA TYR A 47 18.86 0.57 19.66
C TYR A 47 19.96 -0.49 19.59
N TRP A 48 21.01 -0.21 18.83
CA TRP A 48 22.17 -1.08 18.68
C TRP A 48 23.44 -0.24 18.66
N HIS A 49 24.54 -0.77 19.21
CA HIS A 49 25.87 -0.31 18.81
C HIS A 49 26.03 -0.46 17.29
N ALA A 50 26.80 0.44 16.69
CA ALA A 50 27.12 0.39 15.25
C ALA A 50 27.62 -0.99 14.82
N ASP A 51 28.59 -1.55 15.53
CA ASP A 51 29.22 -2.82 15.19
C ASP A 51 28.28 -4.01 15.39
N CYS A 52 27.45 -3.97 16.44
CA CYS A 52 26.43 -5.00 16.68
C CYS A 52 25.41 -5.06 15.54
N HIS A 53 24.95 -3.91 15.06
CA HIS A 53 24.02 -3.85 13.92
C HIS A 53 24.67 -4.37 12.63
N ILE A 54 25.94 -4.01 12.36
CA ILE A 54 26.68 -4.50 11.19
C ILE A 54 26.87 -6.02 11.28
N LYS A 55 27.26 -6.54 12.45
CA LYS A 55 27.41 -7.97 12.69
C LYS A 55 26.08 -8.71 12.44
N GLN A 56 24.98 -8.23 13.03
CA GLN A 56 23.66 -8.81 12.81
C GLN A 56 23.26 -8.81 11.34
N ALA A 57 23.53 -7.73 10.60
CA ALA A 57 23.26 -7.65 9.17
C ALA A 57 24.10 -8.67 8.37
N LYS A 58 25.38 -8.84 8.71
CA LYS A 58 26.26 -9.85 8.09
C LYS A 58 25.79 -11.26 8.40
N ASP A 59 25.46 -11.55 9.67
CA ASP A 59 24.94 -12.84 10.11
C ASP A 59 23.64 -13.18 9.35
N TYR A 60 22.75 -12.20 9.18
CA TYR A 60 21.52 -12.35 8.39
C TYR A 60 21.80 -12.65 6.92
N LEU A 61 22.68 -11.88 6.26
CA LEU A 61 23.03 -12.08 4.85
C LEU A 61 23.76 -13.41 4.62
N SER A 62 24.52 -13.88 5.60
CA SER A 62 25.17 -15.19 5.54
C SER A 62 24.16 -16.33 5.65
N ALA A 63 23.13 -16.18 6.49
CA ALA A 63 22.07 -17.16 6.64
C ALA A 63 21.03 -17.11 5.50
N HIS A 64 20.87 -15.94 4.88
CA HIS A 64 19.93 -15.67 3.80
C HIS A 64 20.69 -15.06 2.63
N PRO A 65 21.51 -15.86 1.91
CA PRO A 65 22.22 -15.38 0.75
C PRO A 65 21.24 -14.75 -0.23
N PHE A 66 21.67 -13.67 -0.89
CA PHE A 66 20.85 -13.04 -1.91
C PHE A 66 20.58 -14.05 -3.02
N GLU A 67 19.34 -14.52 -3.08
CA GLU A 67 18.83 -15.17 -4.27
C GLU A 67 18.46 -14.05 -5.25
N PRO A 68 19.19 -13.91 -6.38
CA PRO A 68 18.71 -13.02 -7.41
C PRO A 68 17.26 -13.41 -7.69
N MET A 69 16.38 -12.42 -7.73
CA MET A 69 15.09 -12.62 -8.35
C MET A 69 15.43 -13.03 -9.78
N HIS A 70 15.46 -14.34 -10.03
CA HIS A 70 15.20 -14.86 -11.34
C HIS A 70 13.91 -14.15 -11.70
N ALA A 71 13.97 -13.29 -12.70
CA ALA A 71 12.77 -12.84 -13.36
C ALA A 71 12.14 -14.12 -13.91
N GLY A 72 11.47 -14.89 -13.03
CA GLY A 72 10.52 -15.91 -13.46
C GLY A 72 9.67 -15.21 -14.49
N PRO A 73 9.40 -15.88 -15.62
CA PRO A 73 8.98 -15.25 -16.87
C PRO A 73 7.99 -14.15 -16.50
N GLY A 74 8.44 -12.88 -16.58
CA GLY A 74 7.66 -11.77 -16.06
C GLY A 74 6.25 -11.93 -16.60
N ARG A 75 5.21 -11.77 -15.75
CA ARG A 75 3.81 -12.21 -16.00
C ARG A 75 3.58 -12.57 -17.46
N PRO A 76 3.39 -13.86 -17.81
CA PRO A 76 3.37 -14.31 -19.19
C PRO A 76 2.54 -13.33 -20.01
N ARG A 77 3.14 -12.85 -21.11
CA ARG A 77 2.51 -11.85 -21.96
C ARG A 77 1.13 -12.39 -22.32
N MET A 78 0.07 -11.70 -21.91
CA MET A 78 -1.28 -12.13 -22.25
C MET A 78 -1.35 -12.29 -23.77
N GLU A 79 -1.91 -13.41 -24.20
CA GLU A 79 -2.18 -13.74 -25.60
C GLU A 79 -3.35 -12.88 -26.09
N LEU A 80 -3.09 -11.57 -26.20
CA LEU A 80 -3.99 -10.58 -26.75
C LEU A 80 -3.44 -10.10 -28.09
N SER A 81 -4.34 -9.80 -29.02
CA SER A 81 -3.99 -9.07 -30.24
C SER A 81 -3.39 -7.70 -29.90
N ASP A 82 -2.64 -7.09 -30.82
CA ASP A 82 -2.07 -5.76 -30.58
C ASP A 82 -3.15 -4.67 -30.44
N GLU A 83 -4.29 -4.86 -31.10
CA GLU A 83 -5.48 -4.03 -30.94
C GLU A 83 -6.05 -4.14 -29.53
N ASP A 84 -6.27 -5.37 -29.04
CA ASP A 84 -6.78 -5.62 -27.69
C ASP A 84 -5.82 -5.12 -26.61
N ARG A 85 -4.50 -5.22 -26.83
CA ARG A 85 -3.50 -4.64 -25.92
C ARG A 85 -3.63 -3.13 -25.85
N THR A 86 -3.84 -2.47 -26.97
CA THR A 86 -4.00 -1.01 -27.05
C THR A 86 -5.31 -0.58 -26.38
N ARG A 87 -6.40 -1.29 -26.64
CA ARG A 87 -7.70 -1.08 -25.98
C ARG A 87 -7.58 -1.27 -24.47
N ARG A 88 -6.95 -2.37 -24.03
CA ARG A 88 -6.71 -2.68 -22.61
C ARG A 88 -5.91 -1.59 -21.90
N LYS A 89 -4.83 -1.10 -22.52
CA LYS A 89 -4.02 0.02 -21.99
C LYS A 89 -4.82 1.33 -21.88
N THR A 90 -5.70 1.59 -22.85
CA THR A 90 -6.56 2.78 -22.87
C THR A 90 -7.53 2.77 -21.71
N LEU A 91 -8.24 1.66 -21.52
CA LEU A 91 -9.19 1.47 -20.44
C LEU A 91 -8.49 1.48 -19.06
N GLN A 92 -7.27 0.93 -18.93
CA GLN A 92 -6.46 1.08 -17.71
C GLN A 92 -6.18 2.56 -17.39
N THR A 93 -5.85 3.35 -18.41
CA THR A 93 -5.61 4.80 -18.23
C THR A 93 -6.90 5.52 -17.80
N GLN A 94 -8.04 5.17 -18.39
CA GLN A 94 -9.34 5.72 -18.01
C GLN A 94 -9.72 5.37 -16.57
N TYR A 95 -9.52 4.12 -16.14
CA TYR A 95 -9.74 3.69 -14.76
C TYR A 95 -8.93 4.54 -13.78
N VAL A 96 -7.62 4.72 -14.03
CA VAL A 96 -6.76 5.52 -13.13
C VAL A 96 -7.25 6.96 -13.01
N ARG A 97 -7.71 7.57 -14.12
CA ARG A 97 -8.28 8.92 -14.10
C ARG A 97 -9.54 8.99 -13.24
N ILE A 98 -10.47 8.05 -13.42
CA ILE A 98 -11.72 8.01 -12.63
C ILE A 98 -11.40 7.77 -11.16
N LYS A 99 -10.52 6.82 -10.86
CA LYS A 99 -10.09 6.52 -9.48
C LYS A 99 -9.49 7.75 -8.79
N ASN A 100 -8.59 8.46 -9.47
CA ASN A 100 -8.00 9.68 -8.91
C ASN A 100 -9.06 10.77 -8.70
N ARG A 101 -10.00 10.91 -9.64
CA ARG A 101 -11.11 11.85 -9.50
C ARG A 101 -12.02 11.52 -8.32
N MET A 102 -12.36 10.26 -8.12
CA MET A 102 -13.13 9.81 -6.94
C MET A 102 -12.36 10.09 -5.65
N LYS A 103 -11.04 9.85 -5.65
CA LYS A 103 -10.18 10.20 -4.51
C LYS A 103 -10.22 11.71 -4.22
N GLU A 104 -10.07 12.55 -5.24
CA GLU A 104 -10.17 14.01 -5.11
C GLU A 104 -11.52 14.46 -4.54
N ILE A 105 -12.63 13.87 -4.98
CA ILE A 105 -13.96 14.17 -4.46
C ILE A 105 -14.05 13.81 -2.96
N ASN A 106 -13.45 12.68 -2.57
CA ASN A 106 -13.49 12.21 -1.18
C ASN A 106 -12.54 12.97 -0.25
N THR A 107 -11.40 13.46 -0.76
CA THR A 107 -10.37 14.13 0.06
C THR A 107 -10.38 15.65 -0.06
N GLY A 108 -10.84 16.19 -1.19
CA GLY A 108 -10.84 17.60 -1.50
C GLY A 108 -12.15 18.23 -1.05
N GLY A 109 -12.11 19.02 0.02
CA GLY A 109 -13.26 19.77 0.56
C GLY A 109 -13.84 20.86 -0.37
N LEU A 110 -13.66 20.72 -1.68
CA LEU A 110 -14.17 21.58 -2.76
C LEU A 110 -15.62 21.26 -3.14
N TYR A 111 -16.13 20.09 -2.73
CA TYR A 111 -17.50 19.68 -3.02
C TYR A 111 -18.38 19.77 -1.77
N SER A 112 -19.60 20.30 -1.93
CA SER A 112 -20.67 20.03 -0.97
C SER A 112 -20.94 18.52 -0.93
N ILE A 113 -21.51 18.02 0.18
CA ILE A 113 -21.84 16.59 0.33
C ILE A 113 -22.71 16.11 -0.84
N GLU A 114 -23.72 16.89 -1.22
CA GLU A 114 -24.60 16.59 -2.36
C GLU A 114 -23.85 16.61 -3.70
N GLY A 115 -22.94 17.57 -3.89
CA GLY A 115 -22.08 17.66 -5.07
C GLY A 115 -21.15 16.45 -5.20
N ALA A 116 -20.58 15.99 -4.09
CA ALA A 116 -19.73 14.80 -4.05
C ALA A 116 -20.53 13.52 -4.36
N GLN A 117 -21.73 13.38 -3.81
CA GLN A 117 -22.61 12.24 -4.11
C GLN A 117 -23.05 12.22 -5.58
N SER A 118 -23.44 13.37 -6.12
CA SER A 118 -23.83 13.50 -7.54
C SER A 118 -22.66 13.16 -8.47
N ALA A 119 -21.46 13.71 -8.20
CA ALA A 119 -20.26 13.40 -8.97
C ALA A 119 -19.90 11.92 -8.92
N THR A 120 -20.01 11.29 -7.74
CA THR A 120 -19.77 9.86 -7.56
C THR A 120 -20.77 9.02 -8.35
N ARG A 121 -22.07 9.37 -8.32
CA ARG A 121 -23.13 8.70 -9.11
C ARG A 121 -22.88 8.77 -10.62
N MET A 122 -22.27 9.84 -11.12
CA MET A 122 -21.92 9.96 -12.54
C MET A 122 -20.67 9.16 -12.95
N LEU A 123 -19.74 8.97 -12.02
CA LEU A 123 -18.49 8.24 -12.28
C LEU A 123 -18.67 6.72 -12.19
N TRP A 124 -19.59 6.26 -11.36
CA TRP A 124 -19.80 4.83 -11.12
C TRP A 124 -20.18 4.03 -12.36
N PRO A 125 -21.16 4.46 -13.20
CA PRO A 125 -21.50 3.73 -14.42
C PRO A 125 -20.35 3.66 -15.42
N LYS A 126 -19.48 4.68 -15.43
CA LYS A 126 -18.28 4.69 -16.27
C LYS A 126 -17.26 3.68 -15.79
N LEU A 127 -17.10 3.54 -14.48
CA LEU A 127 -16.20 2.56 -13.87
C LEU A 127 -16.66 1.13 -14.14
N LEU A 128 -17.98 0.87 -14.02
CA LEU A 128 -18.57 -0.44 -14.33
C LEU A 128 -18.38 -0.80 -15.80
N ARG A 129 -18.68 0.13 -16.72
CA ARG A 129 -18.45 -0.10 -18.16
C ARG A 129 -17.00 -0.44 -18.47
N ILE A 130 -16.05 0.27 -17.85
CA ILE A 130 -14.62 -0.02 -18.02
C ILE A 130 -14.31 -1.43 -17.52
N ALA A 131 -14.89 -1.86 -16.40
CA ALA A 131 -14.69 -3.20 -15.86
C ALA A 131 -15.26 -4.28 -16.80
N ASP A 132 -16.47 -4.08 -17.34
CA ASP A 132 -17.09 -5.00 -18.30
C ASP A 132 -16.21 -5.16 -19.56
N GLU A 133 -15.77 -4.05 -20.15
CA GLU A 133 -14.85 -4.08 -21.31
C GLU A 133 -13.49 -4.69 -20.96
N MET A 134 -13.06 -4.61 -19.70
CA MET A 134 -11.81 -5.19 -19.23
C MET A 134 -11.90 -6.71 -19.05
N GLU A 135 -13.07 -7.18 -18.67
CA GLU A 135 -13.39 -8.59 -18.54
C GLU A 135 -13.32 -9.28 -19.91
N GLU A 136 -13.89 -8.67 -20.95
CA GLU A 136 -13.79 -9.11 -22.34
C GLU A 136 -12.33 -9.25 -22.82
N LEU A 137 -11.41 -8.44 -22.29
CA LEU A 137 -10.00 -8.38 -22.70
C LEU A 137 -9.06 -9.23 -21.83
N GLY A 138 -9.57 -10.29 -21.21
CA GLY A 138 -8.78 -11.20 -20.36
C GLY A 138 -8.82 -10.85 -18.87
N GLY A 139 -9.97 -10.36 -18.40
CA GLY A 139 -10.28 -10.22 -16.98
C GLY A 139 -9.89 -8.88 -16.35
N VAL A 140 -10.63 -8.49 -15.31
CA VAL A 140 -10.32 -7.33 -14.47
C VAL A 140 -9.07 -7.58 -13.59
N PRO A 141 -8.08 -6.67 -13.53
CA PRO A 141 -6.92 -6.82 -12.66
C PRO A 141 -7.31 -7.00 -11.18
N SER A 142 -6.78 -8.03 -10.51
CA SER A 142 -7.12 -8.34 -9.10
C SER A 142 -6.90 -7.19 -8.11
N ARG A 143 -5.98 -6.26 -8.42
CA ARG A 143 -5.79 -5.04 -7.64
C ARG A 143 -7.01 -4.13 -7.67
N TRP A 144 -7.69 -4.02 -8.81
CA TRP A 144 -8.90 -3.21 -8.95
C TRP A 144 -10.05 -3.80 -8.12
N LEU A 145 -10.20 -5.12 -8.15
CA LEU A 145 -11.19 -5.84 -7.34
C LEU A 145 -10.94 -5.66 -5.83
N ARG A 146 -9.68 -5.66 -5.41
CA ARG A 146 -9.30 -5.37 -4.02
C ARG A 146 -9.68 -3.94 -3.61
N ASP A 147 -9.44 -2.98 -4.50
CA ASP A 147 -9.73 -1.58 -4.24
C ASP A 147 -11.24 -1.28 -4.33
N ASN A 148 -11.98 -2.00 -5.18
CA ASN A 148 -13.40 -1.81 -5.48
C ASN A 148 -14.07 -3.19 -5.73
N PRO A 149 -14.55 -3.88 -4.70
CA PRO A 149 -15.10 -5.25 -4.82
C PRO A 149 -16.30 -5.37 -5.76
N VAL A 150 -17.09 -4.31 -5.90
CA VAL A 150 -18.22 -4.18 -6.83
C VAL A 150 -17.87 -4.34 -8.31
N LEU A 151 -16.58 -4.26 -8.67
CA LEU A 151 -16.12 -4.51 -10.03
C LEU A 151 -15.92 -6.00 -10.31
N ASP A 152 -16.05 -6.88 -9.31
CA ASP A 152 -16.05 -8.33 -9.51
C ASP A 152 -17.41 -8.74 -10.06
N PRO A 153 -17.50 -9.38 -11.25
CA PRO A 153 -18.78 -9.85 -11.81
C PRO A 153 -19.52 -10.84 -10.90
N ARG A 154 -18.81 -11.46 -9.95
CA ARG A 154 -19.37 -12.39 -8.96
C ARG A 154 -19.91 -11.68 -7.72
N TYR A 155 -19.69 -10.37 -7.61
CA TYR A 155 -20.15 -9.56 -6.50
C TYR A 155 -21.67 -9.45 -6.53
N ARG A 156 -22.35 -9.89 -5.46
CA ARG A 156 -23.80 -9.73 -5.35
C ARG A 156 -24.10 -8.36 -4.72
N PRO A 157 -25.09 -7.61 -5.24
CA PRO A 157 -25.47 -6.31 -4.66
C PRO A 157 -25.82 -6.37 -3.17
N ASP A 158 -26.28 -7.52 -2.69
CA ASP A 158 -26.63 -7.76 -1.29
C ASP A 158 -25.39 -7.82 -0.35
N ASP A 159 -24.19 -7.97 -0.91
CA ASP A 159 -22.91 -8.01 -0.18
C ASP A 159 -22.31 -6.61 0.06
N LEU A 160 -23.06 -5.55 -0.28
CA LEU A 160 -22.63 -4.17 0.03
C LEU A 160 -22.57 -3.99 1.55
N PRO A 161 -21.41 -3.58 2.12
CA PRO A 161 -21.40 -3.09 3.49
C PRO A 161 -22.36 -1.91 3.55
N LYS A 162 -23.41 -2.01 4.37
CA LYS A 162 -24.50 -1.02 4.52
C LYS A 162 -24.04 0.37 4.97
N THR A 163 -22.74 0.62 5.03
CA THR A 163 -22.14 1.79 5.67
C THR A 163 -20.85 2.20 4.96
N VAL A 164 -20.97 3.10 3.98
CA VAL A 164 -19.97 4.16 3.76
C VAL A 164 -20.71 5.49 3.52
N VAL A 165 -21.66 5.80 4.40
CA VAL A 165 -21.90 7.20 4.76
C VAL A 165 -21.18 7.34 6.09
N SER A 166 -19.85 7.57 6.01
CA SER A 166 -19.09 7.99 7.18
C SER A 166 -19.69 9.31 7.63
N SER A 167 -20.46 9.25 8.72
CA SER A 167 -20.83 10.37 9.55
C SER A 167 -19.54 11.04 10.03
N ASN A 168 -18.98 11.95 9.22
CA ASN A 168 -17.98 12.86 9.70
C ASN A 168 -18.66 13.74 10.75
N HIS A 169 -18.25 13.54 12.00
CA HIS A 169 -18.48 14.43 13.11
C HIS A 169 -18.28 15.88 12.65
N VAL A 170 -19.37 16.62 12.58
CA VAL A 170 -19.34 18.08 12.64
C VAL A 170 -18.96 18.41 14.07
N SER A 171 -17.69 18.71 14.32
CA SER A 171 -17.29 19.40 15.53
C SER A 171 -17.77 20.84 15.40
N THR A 172 -18.90 21.16 16.02
CA THR A 172 -19.33 22.53 16.28
C THR A 172 -18.37 23.15 17.29
N LEU A 173 -17.80 24.30 16.93
CA LEU A 173 -17.14 25.23 17.84
C LEU A 173 -18.18 25.99 18.67
#